data_AF-A0A929ECM2-F1
#
_entry.id   AF-A0A929ECM2-F1
#
_cell.length_a   1.000
_cell.length_b   1.000
_cell.length_c   1.000
_cell.angle_alpha   90.00
_cell.angle_beta   90.00
_cell.angle_gamma   90.00
#
_symmetry.space_group_name_H-M   'P 1'
#
loop_
_entity.id
_entity.type
_entity.pdbx_description
1 polymer ?
#
loop_
_entity_poly.entity_id
_entity_poly.type
_entity_poly.pdbx_seq_one_letter_code
_entity_poly.pdbx_strand_id
1 'polypeptide(L)'
;MRKNNRKDIEIFNLSFLDVISCGFGAIILLLVISKISQPLFNQQASIDLAQDISQLETELKIVQDETQGLETQLKSSQQQMIDLKVNVETKLTALNKMQDATKDSAYQLQAQKIIQENMQQARQSLTDEMRRLQQNKVVINKQNTVGGISVNSEYIIFIIDTSGSMKRFAWSQLRKKVQEILNIHPNVKGIQVMNDMGDYMFSQYAGRWITDSPARRRAILKQLSSWEPFSNSSPQEGITKAIRRFYAADKQISLFVLGDDFSRGSIQSLIDTVDKLNRSNRSGKKRVRINAVGFPVLFAQPGAEMNIARFSALMRKLAENNNGSFVGLTETR
;
A
#
# COMPACT_ATOMS: atom_id res chain seq x y z
N MET A 1 -108.63 -111.26 42.21
CA MET A 1 -107.25 -111.67 41.88
C MET A 1 -106.80 -110.97 40.61
N ARG A 2 -105.78 -110.11 40.66
CA ARG A 2 -104.75 -110.04 39.61
C ARG A 2 -103.50 -109.35 40.17
N LYS A 3 -102.40 -110.08 40.09
CA LYS A 3 -101.13 -109.89 40.79
C LYS A 3 -100.28 -108.83 40.05
N ASN A 4 -99.75 -107.87 40.79
CA ASN A 4 -98.75 -106.92 40.33
C ASN A 4 -97.45 -107.67 39.97
N ASN A 5 -97.01 -107.57 38.70
CA ASN A 5 -95.65 -107.95 38.30
C ASN A 5 -94.86 -106.67 38.05
N ARG A 6 -94.03 -106.27 39.03
CA ARG A 6 -92.93 -105.32 38.80
C ARG A 6 -91.91 -106.04 37.91
N LYS A 7 -91.60 -105.48 36.74
CA LYS A 7 -90.51 -105.98 35.90
C LYS A 7 -89.18 -105.58 36.54
N ASP A 8 -88.31 -106.54 36.73
CA ASP A 8 -86.94 -106.35 37.19
C ASP A 8 -86.19 -105.44 36.20
N ILE A 9 -85.50 -104.43 36.75
CA ILE A 9 -84.66 -103.52 35.97
C ILE A 9 -83.34 -104.26 35.73
N GLU A 10 -83.14 -104.77 34.52
CA GLU A 10 -81.84 -105.26 34.09
C GLU A 10 -80.86 -104.08 34.03
N ILE A 11 -79.88 -104.09 34.94
CA ILE A 11 -78.91 -103.01 35.19
C ILE A 11 -77.97 -102.80 33.97
N PHE A 12 -77.94 -103.76 33.04
CA PHE A 12 -77.20 -103.68 31.78
C PHE A 12 -78.15 -103.74 30.57
N ASN A 13 -79.06 -102.76 30.46
CA ASN A 13 -79.90 -102.62 29.27
C ASN A 13 -79.14 -101.92 28.12
N LEU A 14 -79.64 -102.07 26.89
CA LEU A 14 -79.05 -101.47 25.68
C LEU A 14 -78.88 -99.94 25.80
N SER A 15 -79.78 -99.26 26.51
CA SER A 15 -79.75 -97.81 26.72
C SER A 15 -78.62 -97.35 27.66
N PHE A 16 -78.16 -98.21 28.59
CA PHE A 16 -77.00 -97.90 29.44
C PHE A 16 -75.69 -97.91 28.63
N LEU A 17 -75.56 -98.85 27.69
CA LEU A 17 -74.43 -98.91 26.78
C LEU A 17 -74.37 -97.68 25.87
N ASP A 18 -75.51 -97.20 25.38
CA ASP A 18 -75.59 -95.97 24.57
C ASP A 18 -75.19 -94.71 25.35
N VAL A 19 -75.58 -94.59 26.63
CA VAL A 19 -75.21 -93.45 27.47
C VAL A 19 -73.72 -93.44 27.81
N ILE A 20 -73.13 -94.60 28.11
CA ILE A 20 -71.68 -94.70 28.34
C ILE A 20 -70.91 -94.47 27.04
N SER A 21 -71.37 -95.01 25.91
CA SER A 21 -70.76 -94.80 24.60
C SER A 21 -70.80 -93.32 24.17
N CYS A 22 -71.94 -92.65 24.39
CA CYS A 22 -72.08 -91.22 24.13
C CYS A 22 -71.20 -90.37 25.06
N GLY A 23 -71.17 -90.68 26.37
CA GLY A 23 -70.33 -89.97 27.34
C GLY A 23 -68.84 -90.16 27.07
N PHE A 24 -68.42 -91.38 26.75
CA PHE A 24 -67.02 -91.68 26.41
C PHE A 24 -66.62 -91.03 25.08
N GLY A 25 -67.51 -91.04 24.09
CA GLY A 25 -67.33 -90.32 22.83
C GLY A 25 -67.14 -88.81 23.04
N ALA A 26 -67.95 -88.19 23.90
CA ALA A 26 -67.82 -86.77 24.24
C ALA A 26 -66.50 -86.44 24.93
N ILE A 27 -66.03 -87.31 25.83
CA ILE A 27 -64.73 -87.17 26.51
C ILE A 27 -63.58 -87.29 25.50
N ILE A 28 -63.62 -88.28 24.59
CA ILE A 28 -62.61 -88.40 23.53
C ILE A 28 -62.60 -87.16 22.64
N LEU A 29 -63.78 -86.65 22.26
CA LEU A 29 -63.90 -85.44 21.43
C LEU A 29 -63.30 -84.21 22.13
N LEU A 30 -63.60 -84.03 23.42
CA LEU A 30 -62.99 -82.98 24.24
C LEU A 30 -61.47 -83.10 24.32
N LEU A 31 -60.94 -84.32 24.48
CA LEU A 31 -59.51 -84.56 24.59
C LEU A 31 -58.78 -84.31 23.26
N VAL A 32 -59.39 -84.71 22.14
CA VAL A 32 -58.89 -84.43 20.79
C VAL A 32 -58.92 -82.92 20.50
N ILE A 33 -60.02 -82.23 20.81
CA ILE A 33 -60.13 -80.78 20.63
C ILE A 33 -59.12 -80.04 21.53
N SER A 34 -58.93 -80.47 22.78
CA SER A 34 -57.98 -79.88 23.71
C SER A 34 -56.52 -80.04 23.26
N LYS A 35 -56.15 -81.20 22.69
CA LYS A 35 -54.84 -81.42 22.08
C LYS A 35 -54.60 -80.56 20.84
N ILE A 36 -55.64 -80.24 20.07
CA ILE A 36 -55.57 -79.38 18.88
C ILE A 36 -55.59 -77.89 19.26
N SER A 37 -56.16 -77.55 20.41
CA SER A 37 -56.30 -76.16 20.90
C SER A 37 -55.09 -75.66 21.70
N GLN A 38 -54.03 -76.46 21.84
CA GLN A 38 -52.72 -75.89 22.13
C GLN A 38 -52.28 -75.18 20.85
N PRO A 39 -52.15 -73.84 20.83
CA PRO A 39 -51.52 -73.22 19.69
C PRO A 39 -50.14 -73.85 19.62
N LEU A 40 -49.87 -74.61 18.55
CA LEU A 40 -48.52 -74.89 18.11
C LEU A 40 -47.94 -73.51 17.81
N PHE A 41 -47.45 -72.83 18.85
CA PHE A 41 -46.63 -71.65 18.70
C PHE A 41 -45.47 -72.17 17.87
N ASN A 42 -45.50 -71.87 16.58
CA ASN A 42 -44.56 -72.41 15.62
C ASN A 42 -43.22 -71.78 16.00
N GLN A 43 -42.45 -72.44 16.87
CA GLN A 43 -41.18 -71.95 17.38
C GLN A 43 -40.26 -71.57 16.21
N GLN A 44 -40.39 -72.29 15.09
CA GLN A 44 -39.72 -71.96 13.84
C GLN A 44 -40.08 -70.56 13.34
N ALA A 45 -41.36 -70.19 13.28
CA ALA A 45 -41.77 -68.84 12.85
C ALA A 45 -41.32 -67.73 13.82
N SER A 46 -41.23 -68.02 15.13
CA SER A 46 -40.70 -67.06 16.11
C SER A 46 -39.17 -66.91 16.03
N ILE A 47 -38.46 -67.99 15.72
CA ILE A 47 -37.00 -67.99 15.50
C ILE A 47 -36.65 -67.28 14.19
N ASP A 48 -37.39 -67.57 13.11
CA ASP A 48 -37.19 -66.93 11.80
C ASP A 48 -37.45 -65.41 11.89
N LEU A 49 -38.55 -64.97 12.55
CA LEU A 49 -38.78 -63.54 12.79
C LEU A 49 -37.68 -62.88 13.62
N ALA A 50 -37.14 -63.56 14.64
CA ALA A 50 -36.06 -63.02 15.46
C ALA A 50 -34.74 -62.89 14.66
N GLN A 51 -34.48 -63.82 13.74
CA GLN A 51 -33.37 -63.72 12.81
C GLN A 51 -33.54 -62.56 11.83
N ASP A 52 -34.73 -62.39 11.24
CA ASP A 52 -35.05 -61.27 10.35
C ASP A 52 -34.89 -59.91 11.06
N ILE A 53 -35.38 -59.79 12.30
CA ILE A 53 -35.20 -58.57 13.11
C ILE A 53 -33.72 -58.28 13.35
N SER A 54 -32.93 -59.30 13.72
CA SER A 54 -31.49 -59.12 13.95
C SER A 54 -30.72 -58.73 12.68
N GLN A 55 -31.12 -59.27 11.52
CA GLN A 55 -30.56 -58.87 10.22
C GLN A 55 -30.91 -57.42 9.90
N LEU A 56 -32.18 -57.02 10.06
CA LEU A 56 -32.63 -55.65 9.84
C LEU A 56 -31.94 -54.65 10.79
N GLU A 57 -31.72 -55.00 12.06
CA GLU A 57 -30.95 -54.17 13.00
C GLU A 57 -29.50 -53.99 12.55
N THR A 58 -28.89 -55.05 12.00
CA THR A 58 -27.51 -54.99 11.48
C THR A 58 -27.43 -54.13 10.23
N GLU A 59 -28.36 -54.29 9.28
CA GLU A 59 -28.45 -53.45 8.09
C GLU A 59 -28.69 -51.97 8.45
N LEU A 60 -29.59 -51.71 9.41
CA LEU A 60 -29.89 -50.36 9.87
C LEU A 60 -28.64 -49.69 10.49
N LYS A 61 -27.83 -50.45 11.23
CA LYS A 61 -26.56 -49.96 11.76
C LYS A 61 -25.55 -49.64 10.66
N ILE A 62 -25.42 -50.51 9.65
CA ILE A 62 -24.53 -50.28 8.50
C ILE A 62 -24.94 -49.00 7.77
N VAL A 63 -26.24 -48.85 7.48
CA VAL A 63 -26.78 -47.65 6.82
C VAL A 63 -26.55 -46.41 7.67
N GLN A 64 -26.73 -46.49 9.00
CA GLN A 64 -26.43 -45.38 9.91
C GLN A 64 -24.95 -44.98 9.87
N ASP A 65 -24.03 -45.95 9.96
CA ASP A 65 -22.59 -45.70 9.89
C ASP A 65 -22.18 -45.08 8.53
N GLU A 66 -22.78 -45.57 7.43
CA GLU A 66 -22.59 -45.00 6.08
C GLU A 66 -23.12 -43.56 5.99
N THR A 67 -24.32 -43.28 6.51
CA THR A 67 -24.88 -41.92 6.52
C THR A 67 -24.02 -40.96 7.33
N GLN A 68 -23.49 -41.38 8.48
CA GLN A 68 -22.58 -40.55 9.28
C GLN A 68 -21.25 -40.29 8.56
N GLY A 69 -20.73 -41.29 7.83
CA GLY A 69 -19.57 -41.14 6.96
C GLY A 69 -19.82 -40.11 5.85
N LEU A 70 -20.97 -40.20 5.18
CA LEU A 70 -21.39 -39.27 4.13
C LEU A 70 -21.62 -37.85 4.67
N GLU A 71 -22.22 -37.68 5.85
CA GLU A 71 -22.38 -36.37 6.49
C GLU A 71 -21.02 -35.72 6.79
N THR A 72 -20.05 -36.52 7.26
CA THR A 72 -18.70 -36.04 7.52
C THR A 72 -18.00 -35.60 6.23
N GLN A 73 -18.15 -36.36 5.15
CA GLN A 73 -17.62 -36.00 3.82
C GLN A 73 -18.32 -34.77 3.24
N LEU A 74 -19.64 -34.64 3.41
CA LEU A 74 -20.40 -33.49 2.97
C LEU A 74 -19.91 -32.23 3.68
N LYS A 75 -19.71 -32.30 5.00
CA LYS A 75 -19.20 -31.19 5.80
C LYS A 75 -17.79 -30.78 5.40
N SER A 76 -16.89 -31.74 5.14
CA SER A 76 -15.53 -31.43 4.68
C SER A 76 -15.52 -30.81 3.28
N SER A 77 -16.34 -31.31 2.36
CA SER A 77 -16.51 -30.76 1.01
C SER A 77 -17.10 -29.33 1.05
N GLN A 78 -18.10 -29.09 1.90
CA GLN A 78 -18.64 -27.75 2.14
C GLN A 78 -17.58 -26.78 2.67
N GLN A 79 -16.73 -27.22 3.59
CA GLN A 79 -15.64 -26.40 4.11
C GLN A 79 -14.62 -26.08 3.00
N GLN A 80 -14.23 -27.07 2.20
CA GLN A 80 -13.34 -26.86 1.05
C GLN A 80 -13.94 -25.86 0.05
N MET A 81 -15.25 -25.91 -0.20
CA MET A 81 -15.95 -24.96 -1.06
C MET A 81 -15.92 -23.53 -0.51
N ILE A 82 -16.07 -23.36 0.81
CA ILE A 82 -15.94 -22.05 1.47
C ILE A 82 -14.51 -21.54 1.30
N ASP A 83 -13.50 -22.35 1.59
CA ASP A 83 -12.09 -21.95 1.49
C ASP A 83 -11.70 -21.60 0.05
N LEU A 84 -12.17 -22.38 -0.93
CA LEU A 84 -12.01 -22.10 -2.35
C LEU A 84 -12.67 -20.78 -2.75
N LYS A 85 -13.89 -20.51 -2.25
CA LYS A 85 -14.59 -19.25 -2.52
C LYS A 85 -13.83 -18.05 -1.97
N VAL A 86 -13.31 -18.13 -0.74
CA VAL A 86 -12.46 -17.09 -0.14
C VAL A 86 -11.18 -16.89 -0.98
N ASN A 87 -10.55 -17.97 -1.43
CA ASN A 87 -9.37 -17.90 -2.29
C ASN A 87 -9.65 -17.26 -3.65
N VAL A 88 -10.83 -17.50 -4.24
CA VAL A 88 -11.25 -16.85 -5.49
C VAL A 88 -11.50 -15.36 -5.26
N GLU A 89 -12.21 -14.98 -4.20
CA GLU A 89 -12.49 -13.56 -3.88
C GLU A 89 -11.21 -12.77 -3.60
N THR A 90 -10.26 -13.35 -2.86
CA THR A 90 -8.96 -12.71 -2.61
C THR A 90 -8.15 -12.52 -3.89
N LYS A 91 -8.12 -13.53 -4.78
CA LYS A 91 -7.47 -13.43 -6.09
C LYS A 91 -8.15 -12.41 -7.00
N LEU A 92 -9.48 -12.36 -7.06
CA LEU A 92 -10.23 -11.36 -7.81
C LEU A 92 -9.93 -9.94 -7.31
N THR A 93 -9.87 -9.77 -5.99
CA THR A 93 -9.51 -8.48 -5.38
C THR A 93 -8.08 -8.06 -5.75
N ALA A 94 -7.13 -9.01 -5.75
CA ALA A 94 -5.76 -8.74 -6.18
C ALA A 94 -5.68 -8.40 -7.67
N LEU A 95 -6.41 -9.12 -8.53
CA LEU A 95 -6.48 -8.84 -9.96
C LEU A 95 -7.10 -7.47 -10.26
N ASN A 96 -8.17 -7.09 -9.57
CA ASN A 96 -8.78 -5.77 -9.71
C ASN A 96 -7.78 -4.66 -9.32
N LYS A 97 -7.05 -4.83 -8.21
CA LYS A 97 -5.98 -3.89 -7.81
C LYS A 97 -4.87 -3.79 -8.86
N MET A 98 -4.46 -4.91 -9.45
CA MET A 98 -3.47 -4.91 -10.55
C MET A 98 -4.03 -4.25 -11.81
N GLN A 99 -5.30 -4.47 -12.13
CA GLN A 99 -5.97 -3.84 -13.27
C GLN A 99 -6.11 -2.32 -13.08
N ASP A 100 -6.44 -1.86 -11.87
CA ASP A 100 -6.48 -0.43 -11.56
C ASP A 100 -5.09 0.18 -11.62
N ALA A 101 -4.06 -0.48 -11.08
CA ALA A 101 -2.67 -0.03 -11.19
C ALA A 101 -2.18 0.07 -12.65
N THR A 102 -2.61 -0.85 -13.52
CA THR A 102 -2.26 -0.81 -14.96
C THR A 102 -3.03 0.27 -15.72
N LYS A 103 -4.31 0.51 -15.40
CA LYS A 103 -5.08 1.66 -15.92
C LYS A 103 -4.45 2.98 -15.49
N ASP A 104 -4.09 3.12 -14.21
CA ASP A 104 -3.39 4.28 -13.69
C ASP A 104 -2.05 4.49 -14.40
N SER A 105 -1.31 3.42 -14.67
CA SER A 105 -0.06 3.47 -15.45
C SER A 105 -0.29 3.92 -16.89
N ALA A 106 -1.39 3.51 -17.54
CA ALA A 106 -1.75 3.93 -18.90
C ALA A 106 -2.17 5.42 -18.94
N TYR A 107 -2.96 5.88 -17.97
CA TYR A 107 -3.30 7.29 -17.81
C TYR A 107 -2.06 8.15 -17.50
N GLN A 108 -1.15 7.65 -16.67
CA GLN A 108 0.14 8.30 -16.40
C GLN A 108 1.00 8.39 -17.67
N LEU A 109 1.05 7.35 -18.51
CA LEU A 109 1.78 7.38 -19.77
C LEU A 109 1.19 8.38 -20.77
N GLN A 110 -0.14 8.45 -20.89
CA GLN A 110 -0.80 9.48 -21.72
C GLN A 110 -0.56 10.89 -21.18
N ALA A 111 -0.71 11.10 -19.86
CA ALA A 111 -0.43 12.37 -19.23
C ALA A 111 1.05 12.77 -19.41
N GLN A 112 1.99 11.82 -19.30
CA GLN A 112 3.41 12.04 -19.58
C GLN A 112 3.65 12.46 -21.03
N LYS A 113 3.00 11.82 -22.00
CA LYS A 113 3.12 12.18 -23.42
C LYS A 113 2.64 13.60 -23.69
N ILE A 114 1.48 13.98 -23.14
CA ILE A 114 0.92 15.33 -23.26
C ILE A 114 1.84 16.36 -22.56
N ILE A 115 2.37 16.05 -21.38
CA ILE A 115 3.31 16.91 -20.66
C ILE A 115 4.61 17.07 -21.48
N GLN A 116 5.10 16.01 -22.12
CA GLN A 116 6.29 16.06 -22.95
C GLN A 116 6.07 16.93 -24.20
N GLU A 117 4.94 16.78 -24.88
CA GLU A 117 4.55 17.61 -26.03
C GLU A 117 4.44 19.10 -25.62
N ASN A 118 3.76 19.40 -24.52
CA ASN A 118 3.65 20.75 -23.96
C ASN A 118 5.02 21.32 -23.54
N MET A 119 5.90 20.48 -22.99
CA MET A 119 7.25 20.88 -22.59
C MET A 119 8.14 21.17 -23.82
N GLN A 120 7.99 20.41 -24.91
CA GLN A 120 8.69 20.72 -26.16
C GLN A 120 8.23 22.06 -26.75
N GLN A 121 6.92 22.32 -26.74
CA GLN A 121 6.38 23.62 -27.15
C GLN A 121 6.90 24.76 -26.24
N ALA A 122 6.93 24.55 -24.92
CA ALA A 122 7.48 25.53 -23.99
C ALA A 122 8.99 25.75 -24.19
N ARG A 123 9.77 24.72 -24.55
CA ARG A 123 11.20 24.88 -24.89
C ARG A 123 11.38 25.69 -26.16
N GLN A 124 10.55 25.47 -27.18
CA GLN A 124 10.59 26.26 -28.41
C GLN A 124 10.26 27.73 -28.13
N SER A 125 9.17 28.00 -27.41
CA SER A 125 8.79 29.38 -27.06
C SER A 125 9.84 30.07 -26.18
N LEU A 126 10.42 29.38 -25.19
CA LEU A 126 11.50 29.91 -24.36
C LEU A 126 12.78 30.17 -25.16
N THR A 127 13.07 29.35 -26.17
CA THR A 127 14.23 29.57 -27.05
C THR A 127 14.03 30.80 -27.92
N ASP A 128 12.82 30.98 -28.46
CA ASP A 128 12.47 32.15 -29.24
C ASP A 128 12.42 33.42 -28.40
N GLU A 129 11.93 33.33 -27.16
CA GLU A 129 11.91 34.43 -26.19
C GLU A 129 13.33 34.77 -25.71
N MET A 130 14.19 33.79 -25.45
CA MET A 130 15.61 34.05 -25.17
C MET A 130 16.33 34.67 -26.37
N ARG A 131 16.04 34.24 -27.60
CA ARG A 131 16.60 34.83 -28.81
C ARG A 131 16.15 36.29 -28.97
N ARG A 132 14.88 36.59 -28.68
CA ARG A 132 14.35 37.97 -28.63
C ARG A 132 14.98 38.80 -27.51
N LEU A 133 15.14 38.26 -26.31
CA LEU A 133 15.78 38.94 -25.18
C LEU A 133 17.29 39.14 -25.37
N GLN A 134 17.96 38.29 -26.15
CA GLN A 134 19.36 38.50 -26.54
C GLN A 134 19.51 39.62 -27.58
N GLN A 135 18.53 39.76 -28.48
CA GLN A 135 18.47 40.85 -29.46
C GLN A 135 18.09 42.18 -28.80
N ASN A 136 17.13 42.16 -27.88
CA ASN A 136 16.79 43.28 -27.02
C ASN A 136 17.65 43.23 -25.77
N LYS A 137 18.91 43.68 -25.85
CA LYS A 137 19.74 43.99 -24.67
C LYS A 137 19.00 45.00 -23.79
N VAL A 138 18.11 44.50 -22.92
CA VAL A 138 17.60 45.24 -21.78
C VAL A 138 18.84 45.47 -20.92
N VAL A 139 19.24 46.73 -20.84
CA VAL A 139 20.25 47.19 -19.89
C VAL A 139 19.64 46.99 -18.49
N ILE A 140 19.73 45.77 -17.98
CA ILE A 140 19.48 45.50 -16.56
C ILE A 140 20.57 46.28 -15.83
N ASN A 141 20.15 47.27 -15.02
CA ASN A 141 21.01 48.13 -14.22
C ASN A 141 22.15 47.32 -13.57
N LYS A 142 23.34 47.41 -14.17
CA LYS A 142 24.59 46.76 -13.79
C LYS A 142 25.20 47.46 -12.58
N GLN A 143 24.54 47.44 -11.43
CA GLN A 143 25.19 47.96 -10.24
C GLN A 143 25.56 46.92 -9.19
N ASN A 144 25.08 45.67 -9.22
CA ASN A 144 25.48 44.66 -8.21
C ASN A 144 25.25 43.19 -8.64
N THR A 145 25.49 42.82 -9.90
CA THR A 145 25.29 41.43 -10.37
C THR A 145 26.52 40.88 -11.08
N VAL A 146 27.01 39.73 -10.61
CA VAL A 146 28.05 38.93 -11.30
C VAL A 146 27.36 37.66 -11.82
N GLY A 147 27.29 37.49 -13.14
CA GLY A 147 26.67 36.31 -13.76
C GLY A 147 25.16 36.15 -13.49
N GLY A 148 24.44 37.23 -13.15
CA GLY A 148 23.01 37.19 -12.79
C GLY A 148 22.73 36.96 -11.30
N ILE A 149 23.74 36.66 -10.49
CA ILE A 149 23.63 36.52 -9.02
C ILE A 149 23.86 37.89 -8.37
N SER A 150 22.95 38.34 -7.52
CA SER A 150 23.04 39.63 -6.84
C SER A 150 23.89 39.57 -5.58
N VAL A 151 24.86 40.48 -5.46
CA VAL A 151 25.91 40.46 -4.42
C VAL A 151 25.48 41.09 -3.08
N ASN A 152 24.32 41.76 -3.02
CA ASN A 152 23.88 42.53 -1.85
C ASN A 152 23.11 41.71 -0.79
N SER A 153 23.38 40.41 -0.68
CA SER A 153 22.71 39.52 0.29
C SER A 153 23.42 39.58 1.64
N GLU A 154 22.69 39.87 2.72
CA GLU A 154 23.29 39.93 4.06
C GLU A 154 23.34 38.56 4.74
N TYR A 155 22.47 37.63 4.34
CA TYR A 155 22.40 36.28 4.89
C TYR A 155 22.35 35.24 3.78
N ILE A 156 23.08 34.15 3.94
CA ILE A 156 23.17 33.07 2.94
C ILE A 156 22.77 31.74 3.55
N ILE A 157 21.95 30.98 2.83
CA ILE A 157 21.63 29.60 3.17
C ILE A 157 21.98 28.71 1.98
N PHE A 158 22.79 27.68 2.20
CA PHE A 158 23.05 26.63 1.23
C PHE A 158 22.13 25.44 1.51
N ILE A 159 21.38 25.02 0.49
CA ILE A 159 20.66 23.75 0.44
C ILE A 159 21.41 22.87 -0.55
N ILE A 160 21.97 21.77 -0.05
CA ILE A 160 22.86 20.93 -0.81
C ILE A 160 22.22 19.55 -0.98
N ASP A 161 22.04 19.13 -2.22
CA ASP A 161 21.73 17.76 -2.54
C ASP A 161 22.93 16.87 -2.20
N THR A 162 22.68 15.90 -1.31
CA THR A 162 23.69 14.96 -0.81
C THR A 162 23.50 13.55 -1.37
N SER A 163 22.68 13.42 -2.41
CA SER A 163 22.41 12.17 -3.12
C SER A 163 23.68 11.49 -3.65
N GLY A 164 23.60 10.17 -3.83
CA GLY A 164 24.71 9.36 -4.31
C GLY A 164 25.19 9.74 -5.72
N SER A 165 24.33 10.33 -6.57
CA SER A 165 24.73 10.84 -7.89
C SER A 165 25.62 12.08 -7.73
N MET A 166 25.17 13.06 -6.95
CA MET A 166 25.95 14.26 -6.62
C MET A 166 27.30 13.91 -6.01
N LYS A 167 27.32 12.97 -5.07
CA LYS A 167 28.53 12.52 -4.38
C LYS A 167 29.57 11.92 -5.31
N ARG A 168 29.13 11.05 -6.22
CA ARG A 168 30.04 10.33 -7.12
C ARG A 168 30.58 11.22 -8.25
N PHE A 169 29.77 12.13 -8.76
CA PHE A 169 30.08 12.77 -10.05
C PHE A 169 30.23 14.29 -9.98
N ALA A 170 29.57 14.98 -9.06
CA ALA A 170 29.57 16.45 -9.00
C ALA A 170 30.17 17.05 -7.72
N TRP A 171 30.50 16.24 -6.71
CA TRP A 171 30.88 16.76 -5.39
C TRP A 171 32.08 17.69 -5.41
N SER A 172 33.07 17.40 -6.27
CA SER A 172 34.23 18.28 -6.47
C SER A 172 33.80 19.66 -6.98
N GLN A 173 32.95 19.69 -8.01
CA GLN A 173 32.44 20.91 -8.61
C GLN A 173 31.52 21.67 -7.64
N LEU A 174 30.70 20.95 -6.86
CA LEU A 174 29.86 21.54 -5.83
C LEU A 174 30.69 22.30 -4.79
N ARG A 175 31.78 21.69 -4.31
CA ARG A 175 32.69 22.36 -3.37
C ARG A 175 33.30 23.64 -3.96
N LYS A 176 33.73 23.58 -5.23
CA LYS A 176 34.23 24.78 -5.94
C LYS A 176 33.16 25.86 -6.01
N LYS A 177 31.92 25.52 -6.37
CA LYS A 177 30.81 26.49 -6.47
C LYS A 177 30.42 27.09 -5.12
N VAL A 178 30.39 26.30 -4.04
CA VAL A 178 30.18 26.85 -2.69
C VAL A 178 31.29 27.83 -2.32
N GLN A 179 32.54 27.50 -2.60
CA GLN A 179 33.68 28.40 -2.37
C GLN A 179 33.58 29.70 -3.20
N GLU A 180 33.24 29.60 -4.48
CA GLU A 180 33.02 30.77 -5.35
C GLU A 180 31.88 31.66 -4.82
N ILE A 181 30.74 31.09 -4.45
CA ILE A 181 29.60 31.84 -3.90
C ILE A 181 30.00 32.59 -2.63
N LEU A 182 30.73 31.93 -1.72
CA LEU A 182 31.25 32.56 -0.51
C LEU A 182 32.22 33.71 -0.85
N ASN A 183 33.11 33.52 -1.83
CA ASN A 183 34.06 34.55 -2.25
C ASN A 183 33.39 35.76 -2.89
N ILE A 184 32.32 35.56 -3.67
CA ILE A 184 31.53 36.63 -4.28
C ILE A 184 30.79 37.47 -3.21
N HIS A 185 30.48 36.88 -2.06
CA HIS A 185 29.79 37.55 -0.95
C HIS A 185 30.74 37.76 0.24
N PRO A 186 31.68 38.73 0.18
CA PRO A 186 32.67 38.92 1.23
C PRO A 186 32.06 39.43 2.55
N ASN A 187 30.93 40.14 2.49
CA ASN A 187 30.32 40.82 3.63
C ASN A 187 28.93 40.24 3.94
N VAL A 188 28.87 39.06 4.56
CA VAL A 188 27.60 38.46 5.04
C VAL A 188 27.58 38.44 6.56
N LYS A 189 26.40 38.62 7.17
CA LYS A 189 26.20 38.61 8.63
C LYS A 189 26.03 37.19 9.15
N GLY A 190 25.43 36.31 8.35
CA GLY A 190 25.16 34.94 8.76
C GLY A 190 25.08 33.96 7.58
N ILE A 191 25.57 32.75 7.84
CA ILE A 191 25.53 31.62 6.90
C ILE A 191 24.77 30.46 7.55
N GLN A 192 24.10 29.67 6.75
CA GLN A 192 23.62 28.36 7.17
C GLN A 192 23.82 27.34 6.04
N VAL A 193 24.05 26.08 6.40
CA VAL A 193 24.22 24.98 5.45
C VAL A 193 23.35 23.80 5.89
N MET A 194 22.49 23.33 4.99
CA MET A 194 21.60 22.19 5.23
C MET A 194 21.46 21.33 3.98
N ASN A 195 21.07 20.07 4.14
CA ASN A 195 20.82 19.19 3.00
C ASN A 195 19.44 19.48 2.38
N ASP A 196 19.14 18.78 1.29
CA ASP A 196 17.86 18.78 0.58
C ASP A 196 16.65 18.43 1.47
N MET A 197 16.84 17.67 2.55
CA MET A 197 15.80 17.37 3.55
C MET A 197 15.75 18.37 4.72
N GLY A 198 16.71 19.30 4.79
CA GLY A 198 16.80 20.34 5.81
C GLY A 198 17.54 19.94 7.09
N ASP A 199 18.34 18.88 7.06
CA ASP A 199 19.30 18.55 8.12
C ASP A 199 20.48 19.51 8.08
N TYR A 200 20.83 20.07 9.24
CA TYR A 200 21.89 21.06 9.35
C TYR A 200 23.26 20.40 9.31
N MET A 201 24.20 20.98 8.55
CA MET A 201 25.61 20.55 8.55
C MET A 201 26.23 20.64 9.95
N PHE A 202 25.89 21.69 10.69
CA PHE A 202 26.30 21.88 12.08
C PHE A 202 25.06 21.91 12.97
N SER A 203 24.72 20.76 13.55
CA SER A 203 23.52 20.57 14.38
C SER A 203 23.42 21.56 15.56
N GLN A 204 24.56 21.96 16.14
CA GLN A 204 24.62 22.99 17.19
C GLN A 204 24.09 24.37 16.76
N TYR A 205 24.05 24.64 15.46
CA TYR A 205 23.48 25.86 14.88
C TYR A 205 22.07 25.64 14.31
N ALA A 206 21.41 24.53 14.63
CA ALA A 206 20.05 24.27 14.17
C ALA A 206 19.10 25.42 14.52
N GLY A 207 18.45 25.97 13.50
CA GLY A 207 17.54 27.10 13.61
C GLY A 207 18.20 28.44 13.94
N ARG A 208 19.52 28.54 13.96
CA ARG A 208 20.29 29.76 14.23
C ARG A 208 21.23 30.08 13.07
N TRP A 209 21.61 31.34 12.94
CA TRP A 209 22.62 31.74 11.96
C TRP A 209 24.03 31.40 12.47
N ILE A 210 24.88 30.87 11.60
CA ILE A 210 26.31 30.80 11.85
C ILE A 210 26.87 32.19 11.55
N THR A 211 27.35 32.91 12.57
CA THR A 211 28.00 34.20 12.36
C THR A 211 29.17 34.05 11.40
N ASP A 212 29.18 34.84 10.34
CA ASP A 212 30.20 34.73 9.30
C ASP A 212 31.58 35.12 9.84
N SER A 213 32.59 34.35 9.46
CA SER A 213 33.99 34.67 9.67
C SER A 213 34.87 33.81 8.76
N PRO A 214 36.11 34.24 8.45
CA PRO A 214 37.03 33.42 7.67
C PRO A 214 37.24 32.02 8.26
N ALA A 215 37.25 31.90 9.60
CA ALA A 215 37.37 30.61 10.27
C ALA A 215 36.12 29.73 10.07
N ARG A 216 34.92 30.30 10.15
CA ARG A 216 33.66 29.55 9.91
C ARG A 216 33.51 29.13 8.46
N ARG A 217 33.89 29.98 7.50
CA ARG A 217 33.92 29.61 6.08
C ARG A 217 34.87 28.44 5.80
N ARG A 218 36.08 28.47 6.36
CA ARG A 218 37.02 27.32 6.27
C ARG A 218 36.44 26.06 6.90
N ALA A 219 35.77 26.17 8.05
CA ALA A 219 35.12 25.05 8.70
C ALA A 219 33.99 24.45 7.84
N ILE A 220 33.16 25.29 7.21
CA ILE A 220 32.13 24.86 6.25
C ILE A 220 32.76 24.09 5.09
N LEU A 221 33.77 24.66 4.43
CA LEU A 221 34.43 24.02 3.27
C LEU A 221 35.13 22.71 3.67
N LYS A 222 35.73 22.66 4.86
CA LYS A 222 36.34 21.44 5.40
C LYS A 222 35.28 20.37 5.66
N GLN A 223 34.21 20.71 6.38
CA GLN A 223 33.13 19.75 6.69
C GLN A 223 32.46 19.24 5.41
N LEU A 224 32.26 20.11 4.42
CA LEU A 224 31.68 19.75 3.13
C LEU A 224 32.49 18.66 2.39
N SER A 225 33.78 18.48 2.68
CA SER A 225 34.58 17.41 2.06
C SER A 225 34.10 15.99 2.41
N SER A 226 33.59 15.78 3.63
CA SER A 226 33.20 14.46 4.16
C SER A 226 31.74 14.39 4.62
N TRP A 227 30.94 15.42 4.36
CA TRP A 227 29.57 15.51 4.88
C TRP A 227 28.56 14.73 4.04
N GLU A 228 28.10 13.59 4.54
CA GLU A 228 27.23 12.62 3.83
C GLU A 228 25.98 12.26 4.62
N PRO A 229 25.08 13.23 4.90
CA PRO A 229 23.77 12.90 5.45
C PRO A 229 22.95 12.12 4.41
N PHE A 230 21.93 11.40 4.87
CA PHE A 230 20.94 10.79 3.97
C PHE A 230 20.28 11.88 3.10
N SER A 231 19.79 11.50 1.92
CA SER A 231 19.08 12.38 0.99
C SER A 231 18.01 11.57 0.25
N ASN A 232 16.85 12.19 0.03
CA ASN A 232 15.75 11.64 -0.73
C ASN A 232 15.68 12.22 -2.17
N SER A 233 16.71 12.96 -2.60
CA SER A 233 16.81 13.61 -3.91
C SER A 233 15.64 14.56 -4.21
N SER A 234 15.22 15.34 -3.20
CA SER A 234 14.17 16.36 -3.31
C SER A 234 14.53 17.59 -2.47
N PRO A 235 14.72 18.77 -3.07
CA PRO A 235 15.01 20.00 -2.33
C PRO A 235 13.77 20.64 -1.68
N GLN A 236 12.57 20.07 -1.87
CA GLN A 236 11.30 20.64 -1.39
C GLN A 236 11.31 20.89 0.11
N GLU A 237 11.72 19.88 0.88
CA GLU A 237 11.75 19.90 2.33
C GLU A 237 12.77 20.93 2.85
N GLY A 238 13.99 20.92 2.30
CA GLY A 238 15.05 21.85 2.61
C GLY A 238 14.67 23.30 2.31
N ILE A 239 14.10 23.57 1.13
CA ILE A 239 13.65 24.92 0.74
C ILE A 239 12.56 25.40 1.69
N THR A 240 11.55 24.57 1.93
CA THR A 240 10.42 24.90 2.78
C THR A 240 10.86 25.15 4.21
N LYS A 241 11.75 24.32 4.76
CA LYS A 241 12.28 24.43 6.11
C LYS A 241 13.17 25.66 6.27
N ALA A 242 14.02 25.95 5.28
CA ALA A 242 14.87 27.15 5.26
C ALA A 242 14.02 28.42 5.31
N ILE A 243 13.03 28.55 4.42
CA ILE A 243 12.16 29.72 4.38
C ILE A 243 11.37 29.83 5.68
N ARG A 244 10.67 28.78 6.11
CA ARG A 244 9.86 28.82 7.35
C ARG A 244 10.66 29.23 8.58
N ARG A 245 11.89 28.74 8.71
CA ARG A 245 12.70 28.97 9.92
C ARG A 245 13.41 30.31 9.91
N PHE A 246 13.95 30.72 8.77
CA PHE A 246 14.85 31.86 8.69
C PHE A 246 14.22 33.12 8.10
N TYR A 247 13.01 33.02 7.53
CA TYR A 247 12.28 34.19 7.06
C TYR A 247 12.18 35.24 8.17
N ALA A 248 12.66 36.43 7.88
CA ALA A 248 12.54 37.58 8.75
C ALA A 248 12.35 38.83 7.89
N ALA A 249 11.37 39.67 8.25
CA ALA A 249 10.96 40.81 7.44
C ALA A 249 12.04 41.90 7.29
N ASP A 250 13.03 41.87 8.19
CA ASP A 250 14.18 42.78 8.30
C ASP A 250 15.45 42.25 7.62
N LYS A 251 15.46 41.02 7.08
CA LYS A 251 16.68 40.39 6.55
C LYS A 251 16.63 40.18 5.03
N GLN A 252 17.74 40.45 4.36
CA GLN A 252 17.96 40.10 2.95
C GLN A 252 18.63 38.73 2.89
N ILE A 253 17.84 37.70 2.58
CA ILE A 253 18.28 36.30 2.62
C ILE A 253 18.42 35.80 1.19
N SER A 254 19.56 35.18 0.87
CA SER A 254 19.76 34.43 -0.37
C SER A 254 19.91 32.95 -0.08
N LEU A 255 18.98 32.18 -0.63
CA LEU A 255 18.98 30.73 -0.65
C LEU A 255 19.72 30.27 -1.91
N PHE A 256 20.68 29.35 -1.76
CA PHE A 256 21.37 28.68 -2.86
C PHE A 256 21.04 27.21 -2.82
N VAL A 257 20.31 26.72 -3.81
CA VAL A 257 19.96 25.31 -3.98
C VAL A 257 20.96 24.70 -4.96
N LEU A 258 21.68 23.67 -4.54
CA LEU A 258 22.69 22.98 -5.35
C LEU A 258 22.30 21.51 -5.50
N GLY A 259 21.98 21.07 -6.71
CA GLY A 259 21.54 19.69 -6.95
C GLY A 259 21.43 19.32 -8.43
N ASP A 260 21.09 18.06 -8.70
CA ASP A 260 20.97 17.47 -10.05
C ASP A 260 19.59 16.89 -10.35
N ASP A 261 18.76 16.61 -9.33
CA ASP A 261 17.48 15.91 -9.50
C ASP A 261 16.30 16.55 -8.74
N PHE A 262 15.10 16.39 -9.31
CA PHE A 262 13.80 16.57 -8.66
C PHE A 262 12.95 15.30 -8.90
N SER A 263 13.15 14.31 -8.05
CA SER A 263 12.59 12.96 -8.25
C SER A 263 11.12 12.82 -7.80
N ARG A 264 10.68 13.62 -6.82
CA ARG A 264 9.38 13.50 -6.15
C ARG A 264 8.68 14.84 -5.96
N GLY A 265 7.35 14.82 -5.96
CA GLY A 265 6.53 16.01 -5.72
C GLY A 265 6.04 16.70 -7.00
N SER A 266 5.08 17.60 -6.82
CA SER A 266 4.55 18.45 -7.88
C SER A 266 5.29 19.78 -7.92
N ILE A 267 5.78 20.15 -9.11
CA ILE A 267 6.45 21.44 -9.35
C ILE A 267 5.54 22.59 -8.92
N GLN A 268 4.27 22.54 -9.32
CA GLN A 268 3.30 23.60 -9.01
C GLN A 268 3.05 23.70 -7.50
N SER A 269 2.87 22.55 -6.83
CA SER A 269 2.64 22.53 -5.38
C SER A 269 3.79 23.16 -4.59
N LEU A 270 5.04 22.91 -5.01
CA LEU A 270 6.20 23.54 -4.39
C LEU A 270 6.27 25.03 -4.67
N ILE A 271 6.02 25.47 -5.91
CA ILE A 271 5.95 26.90 -6.26
C ILE A 271 4.92 27.61 -5.39
N ASP A 272 3.69 27.08 -5.31
CA ASP A 272 2.61 27.66 -4.51
C ASP A 272 2.96 27.72 -3.02
N THR A 273 3.62 26.68 -2.51
CA THR A 273 4.10 26.61 -1.13
C THR A 273 5.14 27.69 -0.85
N VAL A 274 6.13 27.82 -1.73
CA VAL A 274 7.16 28.86 -1.62
C VAL A 274 6.54 30.25 -1.72
N ASP A 275 5.60 30.47 -2.63
CA ASP A 275 4.94 31.76 -2.79
C ASP A 275 4.10 32.16 -1.58
N LYS A 276 3.45 31.18 -0.93
CA LYS A 276 2.71 31.39 0.31
C LYS A 276 3.63 31.73 1.48
N LEU A 277 4.82 31.15 1.53
CA LEU A 277 5.80 31.33 2.61
C LEU A 277 6.64 32.60 2.44
N ASN A 278 7.13 32.86 1.24
CA ASN A 278 7.92 34.04 0.91
C ASN A 278 7.00 35.15 0.41
N ARG A 279 6.17 35.68 1.30
CA ARG A 279 5.25 36.78 0.93
C ARG A 279 6.03 38.07 0.69
N SER A 280 5.60 38.82 -0.31
CA SER A 280 6.12 40.15 -0.59
C SER A 280 5.85 41.07 0.59
N ASN A 281 6.82 41.91 0.92
CA ASN A 281 6.63 42.97 1.90
C ASN A 281 5.72 44.08 1.35
N ARG A 282 5.45 45.13 2.16
CA ARG A 282 4.68 46.32 1.73
C ARG A 282 5.21 47.02 0.48
N SER A 283 6.47 46.80 0.09
CA SER A 283 7.09 47.35 -1.11
C SER A 283 7.08 46.38 -2.31
N GLY A 284 6.30 45.29 -2.25
CA GLY A 284 6.18 44.31 -3.33
C GLY A 284 7.39 43.38 -3.51
N LYS A 285 8.46 43.53 -2.73
CA LYS A 285 9.68 42.72 -2.86
C LYS A 285 9.59 41.45 -2.01
N LYS A 286 9.89 40.32 -2.64
CA LYS A 286 10.14 39.04 -1.96
C LYS A 286 11.40 39.16 -1.10
N ARG A 287 11.41 38.54 0.08
CA ARG A 287 12.51 38.70 1.07
C ARG A 287 13.59 37.65 0.94
N VAL A 288 13.18 36.42 0.65
CA VAL A 288 14.10 35.35 0.33
C VAL A 288 14.33 35.34 -1.17
N ARG A 289 15.57 35.52 -1.60
CA ARG A 289 15.97 35.27 -2.99
C ARG A 289 16.36 33.82 -3.14
N ILE A 290 15.88 33.17 -4.20
CA ILE A 290 16.17 31.76 -4.44
C ILE A 290 17.05 31.65 -5.67
N ASN A 291 18.31 31.31 -5.46
CA ASN A 291 19.27 31.00 -6.50
C ASN A 291 19.45 29.49 -6.57
N ALA A 292 19.76 28.98 -7.76
CA ALA A 292 19.94 27.56 -7.96
C ALA A 292 21.10 27.27 -8.91
N VAL A 293 21.86 26.22 -8.60
CA VAL A 293 22.93 25.69 -9.43
C VAL A 293 22.59 24.24 -9.76
N GLY A 294 22.35 23.97 -11.05
CA GLY A 294 22.07 22.64 -11.57
C GLY A 294 23.34 21.93 -12.01
N PHE A 295 23.56 20.70 -11.55
CA PHE A 295 24.73 19.90 -11.90
C PHE A 295 24.37 18.85 -12.95
N PRO A 296 25.17 18.70 -14.03
CA PRO A 296 24.85 17.83 -15.14
C PRO A 296 25.28 16.37 -14.87
N VAL A 297 24.93 15.83 -13.71
CA VAL A 297 25.34 14.48 -13.30
C VAL A 297 24.60 13.40 -14.08
N LEU A 298 23.30 13.61 -14.28
CA LEU A 298 22.39 12.62 -14.83
C LEU A 298 22.36 12.60 -16.37
N PHE A 299 23.04 13.54 -17.07
CA PHE A 299 23.11 13.54 -18.54
C PHE A 299 23.82 12.30 -19.11
N ALA A 300 24.64 11.63 -18.30
CA ALA A 300 25.32 10.39 -18.67
C ALA A 300 24.45 9.13 -18.44
N GLN A 301 23.24 9.25 -17.87
CA GLN A 301 22.36 8.11 -17.58
C GLN A 301 21.11 8.10 -18.47
N PRO A 302 20.90 7.06 -19.31
CA PRO A 302 19.69 6.92 -20.11
C PRO A 302 18.44 6.93 -19.22
N GLY A 303 17.46 7.78 -19.54
CA GLY A 303 16.18 7.89 -18.81
C GLY A 303 16.14 8.93 -17.69
N ALA A 304 17.28 9.54 -17.30
CA ALA A 304 17.32 10.57 -16.27
C ALA A 304 17.10 12.00 -16.81
N GLU A 305 16.99 12.16 -18.13
CA GLU A 305 16.76 13.45 -18.81
C GLU A 305 15.52 14.19 -18.31
N MET A 306 14.44 13.44 -18.04
CA MET A 306 13.18 14.01 -17.56
C MET A 306 13.33 14.62 -16.17
N ASN A 307 14.07 13.96 -15.29
CA ASN A 307 14.33 14.41 -13.92
C ASN A 307 15.19 15.69 -13.89
N ILE A 308 16.22 15.75 -14.74
CA ILE A 308 17.05 16.96 -14.93
C ILE A 308 16.23 18.11 -15.49
N ALA A 309 15.40 17.84 -16.50
CA ALA A 309 14.54 18.84 -17.11
C ALA A 309 13.52 19.38 -16.09
N ARG A 310 12.94 18.50 -15.27
CA ARG A 310 12.04 18.88 -14.16
C ARG A 310 12.75 19.73 -13.11
N PHE A 311 13.95 19.33 -12.68
CA PHE A 311 14.77 20.12 -11.76
C PHE A 311 15.07 21.51 -12.33
N SER A 312 15.54 21.56 -13.58
CA SER A 312 15.87 22.82 -14.26
C SER A 312 14.65 23.73 -14.43
N ALA A 313 13.51 23.17 -14.82
CA ALA A 313 12.26 23.92 -14.96
C ALA A 313 11.78 24.48 -13.61
N LEU A 314 11.78 23.64 -12.56
CA LEU A 314 11.42 24.05 -11.20
C LEU A 314 12.35 25.15 -10.70
N MET A 315 13.66 24.94 -10.77
CA MET A 315 14.66 25.89 -10.26
C MET A 315 14.63 27.20 -11.02
N ARG A 316 14.47 27.18 -12.35
CA ARG A 316 14.28 28.38 -13.16
C ARG A 316 13.04 29.15 -12.71
N LYS A 317 11.91 28.46 -12.49
CA LYS A 317 10.66 29.10 -12.09
C LYS A 317 10.73 29.67 -10.67
N LEU A 318 11.34 28.95 -9.74
CA LEU A 318 11.57 29.43 -8.38
C LEU A 318 12.49 30.65 -8.37
N ALA A 319 13.57 30.64 -9.17
CA ALA A 319 14.46 31.79 -9.29
C ALA A 319 13.75 33.02 -9.85
N GLU A 320 12.97 32.85 -10.92
CA GLU A 320 12.17 33.92 -11.53
C GLU A 320 11.17 34.52 -10.52
N ASN A 321 10.38 33.69 -9.85
CA ASN A 321 9.36 34.14 -8.90
C ASN A 321 9.93 34.79 -7.63
N ASN A 322 11.21 34.54 -7.31
CA ASN A 322 11.84 34.97 -6.06
C ASN A 322 13.06 35.87 -6.30
N ASN A 323 13.15 36.56 -7.44
CA ASN A 323 14.23 37.52 -7.73
C ASN A 323 15.66 36.94 -7.57
N GLY A 324 15.85 35.67 -7.92
CA GLY A 324 17.14 35.00 -7.94
C GLY A 324 17.57 34.62 -9.36
N SER A 325 18.56 33.73 -9.45
CA SER A 325 19.12 33.25 -10.72
C SER A 325 19.29 31.72 -10.72
N PHE A 326 19.04 31.11 -11.87
CA PHE A 326 19.33 29.69 -12.11
C PHE A 326 20.51 29.56 -13.08
N VAL A 327 21.50 28.77 -12.68
CA VAL A 327 22.69 28.46 -13.49
C VAL A 327 22.77 26.95 -13.67
N GLY A 328 22.55 26.46 -14.88
CA GLY A 328 22.84 25.07 -15.25
C GLY A 328 24.30 24.96 -15.65
N LEU A 329 25.06 24.08 -14.97
CA LEU A 329 26.43 23.78 -15.37
C LEU A 329 26.41 22.81 -16.56
N THR A 330 27.33 23.00 -17.49
CA THR A 330 27.50 22.13 -18.67
C THR A 330 28.49 20.99 -18.41
N GLU A 331 29.29 21.09 -17.35
CA GLU A 331 30.34 20.12 -17.00
C GLU A 331 30.33 19.79 -15.50
N THR A 332 30.73 18.57 -15.17
CA THR A 332 30.79 18.05 -13.80
C THR A 332 32.18 18.18 -13.14
N ARG A 333 33.21 18.68 -13.84
CA ARG A 333 34.60 18.74 -13.36
C ARG A 333 35.24 20.11 -13.43
#